data_AF-A0A554K3T0-F1
#
_entry.id   AF-A0A554K3T0-F1
#
_cell.length_a   1.000
_cell.length_b   1.000
_cell.length_c   1.000
_cell.angle_alpha   90.00
_cell.angle_beta   90.00
_cell.angle_gamma   90.00
#
_symmetry.space_group_name_H-M   'P 1'
#
loop_
_entity.id
_entity.type
_entity.pdbx_description
1 polymer ?
#
loop_
_entity_poly.entity_id
_entity_poly.type
_entity_poly.pdbx_seq_one_letter_code
_entity_poly.pdbx_strand_id
1 'polypeptide(L)'
;MSRNKIILFLIIIAVLIVAGYFFINPKAPQTISRSTAVSVLASSLFKTEAWLGLDGYPGGISLRTTSDADLLLKHNNADIVYRYSTRDNQFSLVNLEIWSNATGETVDCNTQVEKEPWRIKIDRETNKLLVDDKEVKGIKGQVHLRYQFTSRGDKFAVLSAGGKKASSLLPFLGEGGASGAHYNQVFSFPDLTSMYSVTELPFTTEKITYRSCWSFDESYIVYSDALDSRLAIIVVE
;
A
#
# COMPACT_ATOMS: atom_id res chain seq x y z
N MET A 1 32.85 -4.83 63.49
CA MET A 1 32.56 -5.35 62.12
C MET A 1 33.28 -4.44 61.13
N SER A 2 34.18 -4.96 60.27
CA SER A 2 35.00 -4.10 59.41
C SER A 2 34.13 -3.41 58.35
N ARG A 3 34.45 -2.16 58.03
CA ARG A 3 33.73 -1.29 57.08
C ARG A 3 33.47 -1.98 55.71
N ASN A 4 34.37 -2.87 55.29
CA ASN A 4 34.23 -3.64 54.05
C ASN A 4 33.13 -4.71 54.13
N LYS A 5 32.84 -5.27 55.31
CA LYS A 5 31.75 -6.26 55.49
C LYS A 5 30.37 -5.60 55.42
N ILE A 6 30.26 -4.33 55.84
CA ILE A 6 29.01 -3.56 55.78
C ILE A 6 28.67 -3.19 54.33
N ILE A 7 29.67 -2.77 53.55
CA ILE A 7 29.48 -2.43 52.13
C ILE A 7 29.06 -3.66 51.32
N LEU A 8 29.69 -4.82 51.54
CA LEU A 8 29.34 -6.06 50.86
C LEU A 8 27.91 -6.50 51.16
N PHE A 9 27.48 -6.35 52.43
CA PHE A 9 26.12 -6.70 52.85
C PHE A 9 25.06 -5.81 52.19
N LEU A 10 25.33 -4.50 52.05
CA LEU A 10 24.41 -3.57 51.38
C LEU A 10 24.27 -3.86 49.87
N ILE A 11 25.36 -4.26 49.20
CA ILE A 11 25.32 -4.64 47.78
C ILE A 11 24.45 -5.89 47.58
N ILE A 12 24.58 -6.89 48.45
CA ILE A 12 23.78 -8.12 48.37
C ILE A 12 22.28 -7.81 48.53
N ILE A 13 21.93 -6.93 49.48
CA ILE A 13 20.53 -6.51 49.68
C ILE A 13 19.99 -5.79 48.43
N ALA A 14 20.77 -4.87 47.84
CA ALA A 14 20.34 -4.16 46.64
C ALA A 14 20.09 -5.10 45.45
N VAL A 15 20.95 -6.10 45.25
CA VAL A 15 20.77 -7.12 44.19
C VAL A 15 19.52 -7.95 44.44
N LEU A 16 19.25 -8.34 45.69
CA LEU A 16 18.06 -9.13 46.03
C LEU A 16 16.76 -8.34 45.86
N ILE A 17 16.76 -7.03 46.15
CA ILE A 17 15.59 -6.17 45.93
C ILE A 17 15.31 -6.01 44.43
N VAL A 18 16.35 -5.78 43.62
CA VAL A 18 16.19 -5.66 42.16
C VAL A 18 15.70 -6.98 41.56
N ALA A 19 16.29 -8.12 41.96
CA ALA A 19 15.86 -9.43 41.51
C ALA A 19 14.40 -9.71 41.91
N GLY A 20 14.02 -9.43 43.16
CA GLY A 20 12.64 -9.58 43.63
C GLY A 20 11.63 -8.74 42.83
N TYR A 21 12.01 -7.51 42.44
CA TYR A 21 11.16 -6.65 41.63
C TYR A 21 10.86 -7.22 40.22
N PHE A 22 11.83 -7.90 39.61
CA PHE A 22 11.64 -8.57 38.31
C PHE A 22 10.78 -9.84 38.39
N PHE A 23 10.73 -10.51 39.54
CA PHE A 23 9.88 -11.70 39.73
C PHE A 23 8.42 -11.37 40.09
N ILE A 24 8.16 -10.22 40.74
CA ILE A 24 6.81 -9.83 41.18
C ILE A 24 6.03 -9.09 40.06
N ASN A 25 6.73 -8.47 39.11
CA ASN A 25 6.13 -7.82 37.94
C ASN A 25 6.52 -8.56 36.64
N PRO A 26 6.00 -9.78 36.38
CA PRO A 26 6.10 -10.34 35.05
C PRO A 26 5.36 -9.39 34.12
N LYS A 27 6.09 -8.71 33.22
CA LYS A 27 5.47 -7.99 32.11
C LYS A 27 4.49 -8.97 31.47
N ALA A 28 3.21 -8.63 31.48
CA ALA A 28 2.18 -9.43 30.85
C ALA A 28 2.70 -9.84 29.47
N PRO A 29 2.71 -11.13 29.12
CA PRO A 29 3.07 -11.55 27.78
C PRO A 29 2.16 -10.77 26.85
N GLN A 30 2.74 -9.87 26.05
CA GLN A 30 2.00 -9.24 24.97
C GLN A 30 1.45 -10.39 24.14
N THR A 31 0.14 -10.58 24.22
CA THR A 31 -0.57 -11.48 23.33
C THR A 31 -0.37 -10.87 21.96
N ILE A 32 0.65 -11.34 21.25
CA ILE A 32 0.79 -11.11 19.82
C ILE A 32 -0.43 -11.79 19.24
N SER A 33 -1.50 -11.02 19.07
CA SER A 33 -2.63 -11.42 18.28
C SER A 33 -2.05 -11.65 16.89
N ARG A 34 -1.79 -12.93 16.59
CA ARG A 34 -1.39 -13.37 15.26
C ARG A 34 -2.61 -13.09 14.41
N SER A 35 -2.68 -11.87 13.87
CA SER A 35 -3.60 -11.53 12.80
C SER A 35 -3.34 -12.58 11.73
N THR A 36 -4.30 -13.47 11.56
CA THR A 36 -4.33 -14.40 10.43
C THR A 36 -4.44 -13.50 9.22
N ALA A 37 -3.30 -13.13 8.63
CA ALA A 37 -3.23 -12.18 7.54
C ALA A 37 -4.20 -12.65 6.45
N VAL A 38 -5.28 -11.89 6.26
CA VAL A 38 -6.25 -12.18 5.22
C VAL A 38 -5.50 -12.11 3.89
N SER A 39 -5.63 -13.17 3.09
CA SER A 39 -4.95 -13.31 1.81
C SER A 39 -5.51 -12.28 0.83
N VAL A 40 -4.70 -11.27 0.51
CA VAL A 40 -5.02 -10.25 -0.48
C VAL A 40 -4.64 -10.76 -1.87
N LEU A 41 -5.65 -11.09 -2.68
CA LEU A 41 -5.46 -11.58 -4.05
C LEU A 41 -5.19 -10.41 -5.00
N ALA A 42 -4.06 -10.43 -5.69
CA ALA A 42 -3.87 -9.62 -6.88
C ALA A 42 -4.50 -10.33 -8.08
N SER A 43 -5.20 -9.56 -8.90
CA SER A 43 -5.66 -10.01 -10.21
C SER A 43 -4.47 -10.31 -11.13
N SER A 44 -4.74 -11.01 -12.23
CA SER A 44 -3.82 -11.02 -13.37
C SER A 44 -3.67 -9.61 -13.94
N LEU A 45 -2.62 -9.39 -14.73
CA LEU A 45 -2.43 -8.12 -15.44
C LEU A 45 -3.52 -7.98 -16.52
N PHE A 46 -4.43 -7.04 -16.33
CA PHE A 46 -5.47 -6.73 -17.28
C PHE A 46 -4.99 -5.70 -18.30
N LYS A 47 -5.59 -5.74 -19.50
CA LYS A 47 -5.40 -4.77 -20.56
C LYS A 47 -6.69 -4.02 -20.81
N THR A 48 -6.59 -2.73 -21.08
CA THR A 48 -7.72 -1.86 -21.41
C THR A 48 -7.68 -1.54 -22.90
N GLU A 49 -7.86 -2.56 -23.74
CA GLU A 49 -7.68 -2.46 -25.19
C GLU A 49 -8.55 -1.36 -25.82
N ALA A 50 -9.76 -1.11 -25.30
CA ALA A 50 -10.65 -0.07 -25.78
C ALA A 50 -10.18 1.35 -25.44
N TRP A 51 -9.24 1.52 -24.51
CA TRP A 51 -8.63 2.82 -24.18
C TRP A 51 -7.40 3.11 -25.04
N LEU A 52 -6.82 2.10 -25.70
CA LEU A 52 -5.65 2.27 -26.55
C LEU A 52 -6.00 3.07 -27.81
N GLY A 53 -5.19 4.08 -28.13
CA GLY A 53 -5.37 4.89 -29.33
C GLY A 53 -6.44 5.97 -29.24
N LEU A 54 -6.99 6.22 -28.04
CA LEU A 54 -7.72 7.45 -27.79
C LEU A 54 -6.73 8.63 -27.85
N ASP A 55 -6.78 9.41 -28.93
CA ASP A 55 -5.92 10.58 -29.14
C ASP A 55 -6.15 11.63 -28.03
N GLY A 56 -5.22 11.70 -27.08
CA GLY A 56 -5.28 12.64 -25.98
C GLY A 56 -4.40 12.21 -24.80
N TYR A 57 -4.07 13.18 -23.94
CA TYR A 57 -3.47 12.94 -22.63
C TYR A 57 -4.28 11.86 -21.87
N PRO A 58 -3.67 10.97 -21.06
CA PRO A 58 -4.41 9.96 -20.31
C PRO A 58 -5.53 10.65 -19.54
N GLY A 59 -6.78 10.41 -19.93
CA GLY A 59 -7.93 11.11 -19.34
C GLY A 59 -8.03 10.88 -17.85
N GLY A 60 -7.34 9.86 -17.35
CA GLY A 60 -7.45 9.35 -16.01
C GLY A 60 -8.53 8.28 -15.94
N ILE A 61 -8.50 7.60 -14.82
CA ILE A 61 -9.44 6.56 -14.47
C ILE A 61 -10.27 7.09 -13.31
N SER A 62 -11.58 6.92 -13.40
CA SER A 62 -12.46 6.99 -12.25
C SER A 62 -12.86 5.60 -11.81
N LEU A 63 -12.87 5.38 -10.50
CA LEU A 63 -13.31 4.15 -9.85
C LEU A 63 -14.69 4.33 -9.24
N ARG A 64 -15.50 3.28 -9.27
CA ARG A 64 -16.81 3.24 -8.60
C ARG A 64 -17.15 1.80 -8.26
N THR A 65 -17.68 1.55 -7.06
CA THR A 65 -18.14 0.20 -6.68
C THR A 65 -19.64 0.02 -6.90
N THR A 66 -20.04 -1.21 -7.15
CA THR A 66 -21.44 -1.61 -7.31
C THR A 66 -22.01 -2.18 -6.01
N SER A 67 -23.33 -2.36 -5.93
CA SER A 67 -23.98 -3.04 -4.81
C SER A 67 -23.55 -4.50 -4.64
N ASP A 68 -23.11 -5.15 -5.72
CA ASP A 68 -22.66 -6.54 -5.73
C ASP A 68 -21.17 -6.69 -5.42
N ALA A 69 -20.58 -5.62 -4.85
CA ALA A 69 -19.16 -5.47 -4.57
C ALA A 69 -18.25 -5.45 -5.80
N ASP A 70 -18.73 -5.52 -7.04
CA ASP A 70 -17.87 -5.36 -8.23
C ASP A 70 -17.25 -3.94 -8.31
N LEU A 71 -16.07 -3.84 -8.93
CA LEU A 71 -15.39 -2.57 -9.20
C LEU A 71 -15.58 -2.15 -10.66
N LEU A 72 -16.01 -0.91 -10.88
CA LEU A 72 -16.09 -0.27 -12.19
C LEU A 72 -14.93 0.69 -12.39
N LEU A 73 -14.34 0.68 -13.58
CA LEU A 73 -13.29 1.59 -14.02
C LEU A 73 -13.79 2.32 -15.27
N LYS A 74 -13.91 3.64 -15.19
CA LYS A 74 -14.33 4.47 -16.32
C LYS A 74 -13.16 5.32 -16.80
N HIS A 75 -12.97 5.39 -18.12
CA HIS A 75 -12.10 6.40 -18.72
C HIS A 75 -12.75 7.78 -18.58
N ASN A 76 -12.06 8.76 -17.99
CA ASN A 76 -12.69 10.03 -17.67
C ASN A 76 -13.14 10.81 -18.92
N ASN A 77 -12.41 10.67 -20.03
CA ASN A 77 -12.66 11.41 -21.28
C ASN A 77 -13.43 10.60 -22.34
N ALA A 78 -13.90 9.41 -22.03
CA ALA A 78 -14.64 8.58 -22.98
C ALA A 78 -15.74 7.78 -22.28
N ASP A 79 -16.76 7.38 -23.02
CA ASP A 79 -17.87 6.55 -22.52
C ASP A 79 -17.50 5.06 -22.55
N ILE A 80 -16.31 4.74 -22.03
CA ILE A 80 -15.77 3.39 -21.99
C ILE A 80 -15.60 2.99 -20.53
N VAL A 81 -16.29 1.92 -20.14
CA VAL A 81 -16.34 1.42 -18.78
C VAL A 81 -15.96 -0.05 -18.76
N TYR A 82 -15.06 -0.43 -17.87
CA TYR A 82 -14.76 -1.81 -17.55
C TYR A 82 -15.34 -2.18 -16.18
N ARG A 83 -15.75 -3.43 -16.03
CA ARG A 83 -16.14 -4.05 -14.77
C ARG A 83 -15.12 -5.12 -14.41
N TYR A 84 -14.62 -5.05 -13.18
CA TYR A 84 -13.94 -6.13 -12.52
C TYR A 84 -14.90 -6.84 -11.56
N SER A 85 -15.16 -8.12 -11.81
CA SER A 85 -15.95 -8.97 -10.92
C SER A 85 -15.03 -9.87 -10.11
N THR A 86 -15.16 -9.84 -8.78
CA THR A 86 -14.37 -10.66 -7.87
C THR A 86 -14.78 -12.13 -7.90
N ARG A 87 -16.05 -12.40 -8.24
CA ARG A 87 -16.62 -13.77 -8.28
C ARG A 87 -15.95 -14.66 -9.31
N ASP A 88 -15.64 -14.10 -10.47
CA ASP A 88 -15.05 -14.80 -11.61
C ASP A 88 -13.64 -14.30 -11.96
N ASN A 89 -13.14 -13.30 -11.23
CA ASN A 89 -11.86 -12.63 -11.48
C ASN A 89 -11.72 -12.13 -12.93
N GLN A 90 -12.82 -11.65 -13.51
CA GLN A 90 -12.85 -11.16 -14.88
C GLN A 90 -12.87 -9.64 -14.96
N PHE A 91 -12.22 -9.14 -16.00
CA PHE A 91 -12.23 -7.74 -16.39
C PHE A 91 -12.87 -7.62 -17.77
N SER A 92 -14.07 -7.05 -17.83
CA SER A 92 -14.87 -7.02 -19.06
C SER A 92 -15.41 -5.64 -19.36
N LEU A 93 -15.56 -5.35 -20.65
CA LEU A 93 -16.17 -4.10 -21.10
C LEU A 93 -17.67 -4.15 -20.80
N VAL A 94 -18.19 -3.06 -20.25
CA VAL A 94 -19.61 -2.88 -19.93
C VAL A 94 -20.11 -1.55 -20.47
N ASN A 95 -21.44 -1.38 -20.52
CA ASN A 95 -22.04 -0.15 -21.01
C ASN A 95 -21.98 0.98 -19.96
N LEU A 96 -22.15 2.22 -20.42
CA LEU A 96 -22.17 3.41 -19.55
C LEU A 96 -23.36 3.42 -18.56
N GLU A 97 -24.45 2.73 -18.90
CA GLU A 97 -25.61 2.60 -18.04
C GLU A 97 -25.26 1.88 -16.73
N ILE A 98 -24.43 0.82 -16.78
CA ILE A 98 -23.92 0.14 -15.58
C ILE A 98 -23.15 1.11 -14.67
N TRP A 99 -22.33 1.99 -15.24
CA TRP A 99 -21.65 3.04 -14.48
C TRP A 99 -22.63 4.00 -13.83
N SER A 100 -23.61 4.46 -14.59
CA SER A 100 -24.58 5.48 -14.13
C SER A 100 -25.46 4.95 -12.99
N ASN A 101 -25.84 3.66 -13.07
CA ASN A 101 -26.72 2.99 -12.11
C ASN A 101 -25.98 2.43 -10.87
N ALA A 102 -24.65 2.40 -10.88
CA ALA A 102 -23.88 1.97 -9.70
C ALA A 102 -24.15 2.90 -8.50
N THR A 103 -24.05 2.35 -7.29
CA THR A 103 -24.39 3.07 -6.05
C THR A 103 -23.18 3.63 -5.32
N GLY A 104 -21.98 3.10 -5.56
CA GLY A 104 -20.76 3.55 -4.89
C GLY A 104 -20.40 4.99 -5.23
N GLU A 105 -19.59 5.62 -4.37
CA GLU A 105 -19.03 6.93 -4.66
C GLU A 105 -17.99 6.84 -5.78
N THR A 106 -17.94 7.87 -6.63
CA THR A 106 -16.96 7.97 -7.70
C THR A 106 -15.67 8.56 -7.16
N VAL A 107 -14.54 7.93 -7.47
CA VAL A 107 -13.23 8.49 -7.17
C VAL A 107 -12.43 8.69 -8.45
N ASP A 108 -12.03 9.92 -8.72
CA ASP A 108 -11.07 10.22 -9.79
C ASP A 108 -9.63 9.98 -9.28
N CYS A 109 -8.95 9.01 -9.90
CA CYS A 109 -7.58 8.63 -9.57
C CYS A 109 -6.55 9.74 -9.80
N ASN A 110 -6.86 10.75 -10.61
CA ASN A 110 -6.00 11.92 -10.78
C ASN A 110 -6.08 12.89 -9.60
N THR A 111 -7.16 12.82 -8.80
CA THR A 111 -7.41 13.75 -7.68
C THR A 111 -7.04 13.16 -6.31
N GLN A 112 -6.78 11.86 -6.24
CA GLN A 112 -6.26 11.22 -5.02
C GLN A 112 -4.82 11.69 -4.74
N VAL A 113 -4.71 12.83 -4.06
CA VAL A 113 -3.44 13.35 -3.58
C VAL A 113 -2.96 12.60 -2.34
N GLU A 114 -1.65 12.61 -2.14
CA GLU A 114 -1.02 12.11 -0.92
C GLU A 114 -1.54 12.91 0.29
N LYS A 115 -2.09 12.22 1.29
CA LYS A 115 -2.47 12.85 2.56
C LYS A 115 -1.22 13.03 3.41
N GLU A 116 -1.13 14.16 4.09
CA GLU A 116 -0.03 14.52 5.00
C GLU A 116 1.39 14.44 4.38
N PRO A 117 1.66 15.09 3.22
CA PRO A 117 2.96 15.05 2.56
C PRO A 117 4.12 15.64 3.40
N TRP A 118 3.80 16.34 4.50
CA TRP A 118 4.79 16.84 5.45
C TRP A 118 5.26 15.79 6.47
N ARG A 119 4.51 14.69 6.67
CA ARG A 119 4.86 13.61 7.61
C ARG A 119 5.42 12.39 6.92
N ILE A 120 4.86 12.03 5.77
CA ILE A 120 5.26 10.85 5.02
C ILE A 120 6.02 11.27 3.77
N LYS A 121 7.13 10.56 3.48
CA LYS A 121 7.90 10.77 2.25
C LYS A 121 8.67 9.53 1.89
N ILE A 122 8.97 9.36 0.60
CA ILE A 122 9.99 8.42 0.16
C ILE A 122 11.29 9.21 0.10
N ASP A 123 12.25 8.80 0.93
CA ASP A 123 13.58 9.39 0.94
C ASP A 123 14.31 9.08 -0.37
N ARG A 124 14.79 10.12 -1.06
CA ARG A 124 15.35 9.98 -2.41
C ARG A 124 16.72 9.30 -2.43
N GLU A 125 17.47 9.37 -1.33
CA GLU A 125 18.81 8.78 -1.23
C GLU A 125 18.73 7.29 -0.95
N THR A 126 17.91 6.90 0.02
CA THR A 126 17.77 5.52 0.48
C THR A 126 16.64 4.76 -0.21
N ASN A 127 15.73 5.46 -0.89
CA ASN A 127 14.49 4.92 -1.46
C ASN A 127 13.61 4.21 -0.43
N LYS A 128 13.63 4.71 0.81
CA LYS A 128 12.84 4.19 1.92
C LYS A 128 11.70 5.13 2.27
N LEU A 129 10.58 4.52 2.63
CA LEU A 129 9.40 5.24 3.12
C LEU A 129 9.65 5.65 4.56
N LEU A 130 9.56 6.94 4.82
CA LEU A 130 9.70 7.55 6.13
C LEU A 130 8.36 8.12 6.57
N VAL A 131 8.03 7.97 7.85
CA VAL A 131 6.93 8.67 8.53
C VAL A 131 7.52 9.37 9.75
N ASP A 132 7.33 10.68 9.84
CA ASP A 132 7.95 11.54 10.86
C ASP A 132 9.49 11.30 10.94
N ASP A 133 10.12 11.26 9.76
CA ASP A 133 11.54 10.95 9.51
C ASP A 133 12.03 9.56 10.01
N LYS A 134 11.11 8.65 10.36
CA LYS A 134 11.43 7.27 10.74
C LYS A 134 11.06 6.29 9.65
N GLU A 135 11.96 5.37 9.33
CA GLU A 135 11.71 4.33 8.34
C GLU A 135 10.56 3.40 8.76
N VAL A 136 9.60 3.23 7.86
CA VAL A 136 8.55 2.21 7.98
C VAL A 136 9.18 0.82 7.81
N LYS A 137 9.15 0.02 8.87
CA LYS A 137 9.76 -1.33 8.89
C LYS A 137 8.80 -2.38 8.33
N GLY A 138 9.34 -3.50 7.85
CA GLY A 138 8.55 -4.64 7.38
C GLY A 138 8.04 -4.54 5.93
N ILE A 139 8.45 -3.53 5.18
CA ILE A 139 8.22 -3.46 3.72
C ILE A 139 9.17 -4.46 3.03
N LYS A 140 8.62 -5.34 2.19
CA LYS A 140 9.30 -6.46 1.53
C LYS A 140 10.25 -6.00 0.44
N GLY A 141 9.86 -5.00 -0.36
CA GLY A 141 10.72 -4.45 -1.42
C GLY A 141 11.87 -3.62 -0.86
N GLN A 142 13.01 -3.66 -1.54
CA GLN A 142 14.17 -2.86 -1.17
C GLN A 142 14.00 -1.39 -1.57
N VAL A 143 13.30 -1.12 -2.67
CA VAL A 143 13.02 0.21 -3.20
C VAL A 143 11.54 0.50 -3.01
N HIS A 144 11.22 1.56 -2.25
CA HIS A 144 9.84 1.99 -2.05
C HIS A 144 9.53 3.02 -3.13
N LEU A 145 8.47 2.80 -3.90
CA LEU A 145 8.19 3.55 -5.13
C LEU A 145 7.05 4.54 -4.94
N ARG A 146 6.01 4.13 -4.21
CA ARG A 146 4.82 4.96 -4.00
C ARG A 146 4.11 4.55 -2.72
N TYR A 147 3.36 5.47 -2.15
CA TYR A 147 2.37 5.19 -1.13
C TYR A 147 1.07 5.89 -1.49
N GLN A 148 -0.06 5.34 -1.05
CA GLN A 148 -1.37 5.95 -1.27
C GLN A 148 -2.28 5.67 -0.08
N PHE A 149 -2.75 6.74 0.55
CA PHE A 149 -3.76 6.66 1.61
C PHE A 149 -5.14 6.32 1.06
N THR A 150 -5.93 5.70 1.92
CA THR A 150 -7.36 5.51 1.68
C THR A 150 -8.18 6.77 1.91
N SER A 151 -9.46 6.71 1.55
CA SER A 151 -10.43 7.79 1.72
C SER A 151 -10.57 8.21 3.18
N ARG A 152 -10.48 7.28 4.15
CA ARG A 152 -10.48 7.59 5.58
C ARG A 152 -9.11 8.00 6.12
N GLY A 153 -8.02 7.54 5.49
CA GLY A 153 -6.65 7.89 5.88
C GLY A 153 -6.13 7.15 7.11
N ASP A 154 -6.84 6.14 7.59
CA ASP A 154 -6.46 5.22 8.65
C ASP A 154 -5.56 4.08 8.16
N LYS A 155 -5.43 3.90 6.84
CA LYS A 155 -4.50 2.96 6.21
C LYS A 155 -3.91 3.53 4.92
N PHE A 156 -2.75 3.01 4.52
CA PHE A 156 -2.12 3.33 3.25
C PHE A 156 -1.49 2.09 2.61
N ALA A 157 -1.57 2.01 1.29
CA ALA A 157 -0.82 1.03 0.51
C ALA A 157 0.57 1.55 0.19
N VAL A 158 1.52 0.64 0.09
CA VAL A 158 2.90 0.87 -0.34
C VAL A 158 3.17 -0.01 -1.56
N LEU A 159 3.59 0.63 -2.65
CA LEU A 159 4.21 -0.03 -3.79
C LEU A 159 5.73 -0.08 -3.56
N SER A 160 6.30 -1.28 -3.59
CA SER A 160 7.74 -1.48 -3.47
C SER A 160 8.25 -2.49 -4.50
N ALA A 161 9.56 -2.50 -4.75
CA ALA A 161 10.21 -3.42 -5.67
C ALA A 161 11.44 -4.08 -5.03
N GLY A 162 11.70 -5.34 -5.39
CA GLY A 162 12.83 -6.11 -4.86
C GLY A 162 14.20 -5.76 -5.46
N GLY A 163 14.23 -5.12 -6.63
CA GLY A 163 15.47 -4.80 -7.36
C GLY A 163 16.00 -3.39 -7.10
N LYS A 164 16.57 -2.77 -8.14
CA LYS A 164 17.20 -1.44 -8.09
C LYS A 164 16.31 -0.42 -8.78
N LYS A 165 16.33 0.82 -8.28
CA LYS A 165 15.67 1.95 -8.95
C LYS A 165 16.32 2.17 -10.32
N ALA A 166 15.52 2.24 -11.37
CA ALA A 166 16.01 2.57 -12.70
C ALA A 166 16.47 4.03 -12.71
N SER A 167 17.60 4.29 -13.38
CA SER A 167 18.01 5.67 -13.64
C SER A 167 16.97 6.31 -14.57
N SER A 168 16.16 7.23 -14.02
CA SER A 168 15.29 8.03 -14.88
C SER A 168 16.16 8.99 -15.68
N LEU A 169 16.04 8.92 -17.02
CA LEU A 169 16.66 9.91 -17.92
C LEU A 169 16.04 11.31 -17.71
N LEU A 170 14.82 11.39 -17.15
CA LEU A 170 14.08 12.63 -16.91
C LEU A 170 13.44 12.59 -15.51
N PRO A 171 14.19 12.88 -14.43
CA PRO A 171 13.70 12.78 -13.05
C PRO A 171 12.50 13.69 -12.72
N PHE A 172 12.19 14.67 -13.59
CA PHE A 172 11.03 15.56 -13.45
C PHE A 172 9.72 14.99 -14.00
N LEU A 173 9.75 13.89 -14.77
CA LEU A 173 8.54 13.23 -15.31
C LEU A 173 7.95 12.17 -14.37
N GLY A 174 8.49 12.07 -13.16
CA GLY A 174 8.15 11.03 -12.20
C GLY A 174 9.37 10.19 -11.86
N GLU A 175 9.36 9.64 -10.65
CA GLU A 175 10.40 8.71 -10.24
C GLU A 175 10.39 7.50 -11.20
N GLY A 176 11.57 7.16 -11.71
CA GLY A 176 11.73 6.01 -12.60
C GLY A 176 11.25 4.74 -11.91
N GLY A 177 10.78 3.77 -12.72
CA GLY A 177 10.43 2.43 -12.23
C GLY A 177 11.60 1.73 -11.53
N ALA A 178 11.37 0.55 -10.99
CA ALA A 178 12.43 -0.29 -10.43
C ALA A 178 12.42 -1.69 -11.03
N SER A 179 13.57 -2.36 -10.99
CA SER A 179 13.69 -3.74 -11.41
C SER A 179 13.15 -4.74 -10.38
N GLY A 180 12.96 -5.97 -10.84
CA GLY A 180 12.55 -7.10 -9.99
C GLY A 180 11.05 -7.19 -9.72
N ALA A 181 10.69 -8.11 -8.82
CA ALA A 181 9.31 -8.32 -8.40
C ALA A 181 8.77 -7.10 -7.65
N HIS A 182 7.53 -6.72 -7.96
CA HIS A 182 6.83 -5.60 -7.34
C HIS A 182 5.84 -6.13 -6.31
N TYR A 183 5.66 -5.37 -5.23
CA TYR A 183 4.82 -5.76 -4.11
C TYR A 183 3.89 -4.64 -3.69
N ASN A 184 2.65 -4.99 -3.37
CA ASN A 184 1.74 -4.18 -2.58
C ASN A 184 1.74 -4.67 -1.13
N GLN A 185 1.78 -3.71 -0.20
CA GLN A 185 1.54 -3.94 1.22
C GLN A 185 0.72 -2.81 1.80
N VAL A 186 -0.25 -3.13 2.65
CA VAL A 186 -1.08 -2.12 3.32
C VAL A 186 -0.71 -2.05 4.78
N PHE A 187 -0.53 -0.82 5.26
CA PHE A 187 -0.18 -0.52 6.64
C PHE A 187 -1.27 0.34 7.27
N SER A 188 -1.49 0.13 8.57
CA SER A 188 -2.29 1.02 9.39
C SER A 188 -1.55 2.36 9.59
N PHE A 189 -2.33 3.40 9.83
CA PHE A 189 -1.84 4.72 10.18
C PHE A 189 -2.60 5.25 11.40
N PRO A 190 -1.91 5.82 12.42
CA PRO A 190 -0.48 6.13 12.46
C PRO A 190 0.42 4.99 12.97
N ASP A 191 -0.11 3.79 13.24
CA ASP A 191 0.64 2.72 13.92
C ASP A 191 1.71 2.04 13.05
N LEU A 192 1.65 2.18 11.74
CA LEU A 192 2.60 1.62 10.76
C LEU A 192 2.73 0.09 10.84
N THR A 193 1.63 -0.59 11.20
CA THR A 193 1.59 -2.05 11.28
C THR A 193 1.01 -2.63 10.00
N SER A 194 1.65 -3.69 9.46
CA SER A 194 1.15 -4.39 8.28
C SER A 194 -0.22 -5.01 8.59
N MET A 195 -1.24 -4.66 7.80
CA MET A 195 -2.62 -5.13 8.03
C MET A 195 -2.91 -6.47 7.34
N TYR A 196 -2.32 -6.69 6.17
CA TYR A 196 -2.59 -7.86 5.34
C TYR A 196 -1.30 -8.54 4.85
N SER A 197 -1.47 -9.68 4.15
CA SER A 197 -0.36 -10.37 3.51
C SER A 197 0.27 -9.52 2.41
N VAL A 198 1.58 -9.70 2.18
CA VAL A 198 2.26 -9.07 1.05
C VAL A 198 1.78 -9.67 -0.26
N THR A 199 1.35 -8.83 -1.20
CA THR A 199 0.86 -9.27 -2.51
C THR A 199 1.90 -8.94 -3.58
N GLU A 200 2.35 -9.94 -4.32
CA GLU A 200 3.20 -9.75 -5.49
C GLU A 200 2.36 -9.33 -6.70
N LEU A 201 2.80 -8.28 -7.39
CA LEU A 201 2.11 -7.70 -8.53
C LEU A 201 2.65 -8.27 -9.84
N PRO A 202 1.79 -8.54 -10.84
CA PRO A 202 2.19 -9.19 -12.10
C PRO A 202 2.89 -8.22 -13.07
N PHE A 203 3.63 -7.23 -12.57
CA PHE A 203 4.34 -6.26 -13.40
C PHE A 203 5.60 -6.87 -13.99
N THR A 204 5.77 -6.69 -15.30
CA THR A 204 6.86 -7.32 -16.06
C THR A 204 7.95 -6.35 -16.50
N THR A 205 7.81 -5.05 -16.21
CA THR A 205 8.64 -4.01 -16.85
C THR A 205 9.24 -3.02 -15.87
N GLU A 206 10.56 -2.88 -15.91
CA GLU A 206 11.37 -2.07 -14.99
C GLU A 206 11.30 -0.55 -15.22
N LYS A 207 10.74 -0.12 -16.36
CA LYS A 207 10.81 1.27 -16.85
C LYS A 207 9.49 2.03 -16.77
N ILE A 208 8.52 1.50 -16.05
CA ILE A 208 7.15 2.04 -16.04
C ILE A 208 6.85 2.60 -14.66
N THR A 209 6.41 3.85 -14.64
CA THR A 209 5.84 4.47 -13.45
C THR A 209 4.40 3.98 -13.33
N TYR A 210 4.07 3.44 -12.15
CA TYR A 210 2.73 3.00 -11.83
C TYR A 210 2.02 4.03 -10.97
N ARG A 211 0.79 4.34 -11.34
CA ARG A 211 -0.18 4.99 -10.47
C ARG A 211 -0.87 3.94 -9.61
N SER A 212 -1.43 4.41 -8.51
CA SER A 212 -2.13 3.64 -7.48
C SER A 212 -3.33 4.46 -7.06
N CYS A 213 -4.49 3.82 -6.94
CA CYS A 213 -5.75 4.49 -6.67
C CYS A 213 -6.65 3.57 -5.86
N TRP A 214 -7.19 4.08 -4.75
CA TRP A 214 -8.16 3.34 -3.95
C TRP A 214 -9.58 3.57 -4.46
N SER A 215 -10.40 2.52 -4.42
CA SER A 215 -11.86 2.68 -4.39
C SER A 215 -12.29 3.45 -3.14
N PHE A 216 -13.45 4.10 -3.19
CA PHE A 216 -13.93 4.92 -2.08
C PHE A 216 -14.18 4.12 -0.79
N ASP A 217 -14.75 2.92 -0.95
CA ASP A 217 -15.02 1.97 0.15
C ASP A 217 -13.77 1.25 0.66
N GLU A 218 -12.61 1.53 0.05
CA GLU A 218 -11.31 0.99 0.43
C GLU A 218 -11.18 -0.53 0.29
N SER A 219 -12.08 -1.16 -0.49
CA SER A 219 -12.08 -2.59 -0.79
C SER A 219 -11.18 -2.96 -1.96
N TYR A 220 -10.78 -1.97 -2.76
CA TYR A 220 -9.91 -2.15 -3.93
C TYR A 220 -8.81 -1.13 -3.99
N ILE A 221 -7.62 -1.57 -4.41
CA ILE A 221 -6.57 -0.71 -4.94
C ILE A 221 -6.24 -1.12 -6.38
N VAL A 222 -6.25 -0.15 -7.27
CA VAL A 222 -5.90 -0.30 -8.69
C VAL A 222 -4.52 0.29 -8.91
N TYR A 223 -3.65 -0.49 -9.54
CA TYR A 223 -2.38 -0.01 -10.06
C TYR A 223 -2.44 0.03 -11.58
N SER A 224 -2.19 1.19 -12.18
CA SER A 224 -2.16 1.35 -13.64
C SER A 224 -0.83 1.92 -14.11
N ASP A 225 -0.42 1.57 -15.33
CA ASP A 225 0.69 2.26 -15.96
C ASP A 225 0.34 3.71 -16.36
N ALA A 226 1.35 4.51 -16.72
CA ALA A 226 1.17 5.92 -17.05
C ALA A 226 0.19 6.17 -18.22
N LEU A 227 -0.08 5.16 -19.05
CA LEU A 227 -1.02 5.24 -20.18
C LEU A 227 -2.37 4.62 -19.84
N ASP A 228 -2.57 4.14 -18.61
CA ASP A 228 -3.74 3.39 -18.16
C ASP A 228 -4.04 2.14 -19.01
N SER A 229 -3.06 1.67 -19.79
CA SER A 229 -3.21 0.59 -20.78
C SER A 229 -3.16 -0.81 -20.18
N ARG A 230 -2.50 -0.90 -19.02
CA ARG A 230 -2.34 -2.11 -18.23
C ARG A 230 -2.58 -1.79 -16.78
N LEU A 231 -3.31 -2.66 -16.12
CA LEU A 231 -3.63 -2.50 -14.71
C LEU A 231 -3.63 -3.83 -13.96
N ALA A 232 -3.34 -3.74 -12.66
CA ALA A 232 -3.55 -4.81 -11.70
C ALA A 232 -4.52 -4.29 -10.63
N ILE A 233 -5.47 -5.14 -10.24
CA ILE A 233 -6.47 -4.83 -9.22
C ILE A 233 -6.17 -5.72 -8.03
N ILE A 234 -6.18 -5.14 -6.85
CA ILE A 234 -6.01 -5.87 -5.60
C ILE A 234 -7.29 -5.70 -4.79
N VAL A 235 -7.81 -6.83 -4.31
CA VAL A 235 -8.96 -6.89 -3.40
C VAL A 235 -8.46 -6.88 -1.97
N VAL A 236 -8.89 -5.88 -1.20
CA VAL A 236 -8.48 -5.63 0.19
C VAL A 236 -9.69 -5.87 1.09
N GLU A 237 -9.87 -7.13 1.48
CA GLU A 237 -10.91 -7.61 2.42
C GLU A 237 -10.30 -7.90 3.79
#